data_AF-A0A6B3H5W9-F1
#
_entry.id   AF-A0A6B3H5W9-F1
#
_cell.length_a   1.000
_cell.length_b   1.000
_cell.length_c   1.000
_cell.angle_alpha   90.00
_cell.angle_beta   90.00
_cell.angle_gamma   90.00
#
_symmetry.space_group_name_H-M   'P 1'
#
loop_
_entity.id
_entity.type
_entity.pdbx_description
1 polymer ?
#
loop_
_entity_poly.entity_id
_entity_poly.type
_entity_poly.pdbx_seq_one_letter_code
_entity_poly.pdbx_strand_id
1 'polypeptide(L)' 'VDDHRMFRTGVQAEIGRTEETGVEVVGEAADVDQAVTVITATRPEVVLLDVHLPGGGGVEVLRRCAPL' A
#
# COMPACT_ATOMS: atom_id res chain seq x y z
N VAL A 1 -2.19 -0.81 -0.84
CA VAL A 1 -1.82 -2.23 -1.05
C VAL A 1 -3.11 -3.02 -1.13
N ASP A 2 -3.43 -3.51 -2.32
CA ASP A 2 -4.72 -4.13 -2.65
C ASP A 2 -4.53 -4.93 -3.93
N ASP A 3 -5.10 -6.13 -4.07
CA ASP A 3 -4.95 -6.96 -5.27
C ASP A 3 -5.84 -6.49 -6.44
N HIS A 4 -6.84 -5.65 -6.18
CA HIS A 4 -7.73 -5.07 -7.18
C HIS A 4 -7.17 -3.75 -7.74
N ARG A 5 -6.64 -3.82 -8.97
CA ARG A 5 -6.13 -2.63 -9.69
C ARG A 5 -7.14 -1.48 -9.76
N MET A 6 -8.43 -1.78 -10.00
CA MET A 6 -9.48 -0.75 -10.08
C MET A 6 -9.59 0.05 -8.78
N PHE A 7 -9.51 -0.62 -7.62
CA PHE A 7 -9.58 0.04 -6.33
C PHE A 7 -8.39 0.96 -6.10
N ARG A 8 -7.16 0.48 -6.38
CA ARG A 8 -5.95 1.31 -6.27
C ARG A 8 -6.02 2.56 -7.14
N THR A 9 -6.44 2.42 -8.39
CA THR A 9 -6.62 3.55 -9.31
C THR A 9 -7.67 4.54 -8.80
N GLY A 10 -8.79 4.06 -8.24
CA GLY A 10 -9.81 4.91 -7.63
C GLY A 10 -9.27 5.71 -6.45
N VAL A 11 -8.59 5.05 -5.51
CA VAL A 11 -7.97 5.72 -4.35
C VAL A 11 -6.93 6.75 -4.83
N GLN A 12 -6.05 6.39 -5.75
CA GLN A 12 -5.05 7.29 -6.32
C GLN A 12 -5.68 8.56 -6.92
N ALA A 13 -6.80 8.41 -7.65
CA ALA A 13 -7.49 9.55 -8.25
C ALA A 13 -8.10 10.49 -7.19
N GLU A 14 -8.61 9.92 -6.09
CA GLU A 14 -9.23 10.70 -5.02
C GLU A 14 -8.20 11.43 -4.14
N ILE A 15 -7.12 10.75 -3.73
CA ILE A 15 -6.17 11.29 -2.74
C ILE A 15 -4.82 11.72 -3.31
N GLY A 16 -4.41 11.21 -4.48
CA GLY A 16 -3.07 11.39 -5.03
C GLY A 16 -2.79 12.76 -5.66
N ARG A 17 -3.72 13.72 -5.54
CA ARG A 17 -3.53 15.11 -5.97
C ARG A 17 -2.81 15.89 -4.88
N THR A 18 -1.49 15.68 -4.74
CA THR A 18 -0.66 16.19 -3.64
C THR A 18 -0.85 17.69 -3.38
N GLU A 19 -0.98 18.52 -4.42
CA GLU A 19 -1.19 19.97 -4.26
C GLU A 19 -2.51 20.34 -3.57
N GLU A 20 -3.54 19.51 -3.74
CA GLU A 20 -4.87 19.71 -3.15
C GLU A 20 -5.02 19.02 -1.80
N THR A 21 -4.46 17.81 -1.66
CA THR A 21 -4.68 16.92 -0.51
C THR A 21 -3.54 16.91 0.50
N GLY A 22 -2.34 17.34 0.09
CA GLY A 22 -1.11 17.16 0.85
C GLY A 22 -0.65 15.70 0.95
N VAL A 23 -1.25 14.77 0.20
CA VAL A 23 -0.91 13.35 0.22
C VAL A 23 -0.14 12.98 -1.04
N GLU A 24 1.08 12.49 -0.86
CA GLU A 24 1.87 11.86 -1.92
C GLU A 24 1.73 10.34 -1.84
N VAL A 25 1.28 9.72 -2.94
CA VAL A 25 1.27 8.25 -3.02
C VAL A 25 2.63 7.77 -3.50
N VAL A 26 3.43 7.30 -2.54
CA VAL A 26 4.82 6.89 -2.76
C VAL A 26 4.97 5.47 -3.32
N GLY A 27 3.89 4.68 -3.38
CA GLY A 27 3.95 3.34 -3.98
C GLY A 27 2.65 2.54 -3.94
N GLU A 28 2.61 1.51 -4.78
CA GLU A 28 1.50 0.55 -4.90
C GLU A 28 2.02 -0.89 -4.90
N ALA A 29 1.20 -1.82 -4.43
CA ALA A 29 1.48 -3.26 -4.45
C ALA A 29 0.19 -4.07 -4.55
N ALA A 30 0.27 -5.22 -5.23
CA ALA A 30 -0.86 -6.13 -5.47
C ALA A 30 -0.83 -7.41 -4.62
N ASP A 31 0.25 -7.67 -3.91
CA ASP A 31 0.44 -8.86 -3.07
C ASP A 31 1.36 -8.56 -1.88
N VAL A 32 1.51 -9.53 -0.99
CA VAL A 32 2.31 -9.41 0.23
C VAL A 32 3.79 -9.11 -0.06
N ASP A 33 4.41 -9.78 -1.02
CA ASP A 33 5.85 -9.65 -1.27
C ASP A 33 6.18 -8.28 -1.88
N GLN A 34 5.36 -7.81 -2.81
CA GLN A 34 5.43 -6.45 -3.35
C GLN A 34 5.19 -5.41 -2.24
N ALA A 35 4.21 -5.63 -1.36
CA ALA A 35 3.89 -4.70 -0.29
C ALA A 35 5.08 -4.48 0.64
N VAL A 36 5.71 -5.55 1.11
CA VAL A 36 6.89 -5.48 1.98
C VAL A 36 8.05 -4.78 1.27
N THR A 37 8.27 -5.09 -0.01
CA THR A 37 9.32 -4.45 -0.80
C THR A 37 9.11 -2.95 -0.91
N VAL A 38 7.90 -2.52 -1.29
CA VAL A 38 7.55 -1.10 -1.46
C VAL A 38 7.62 -0.36 -0.13
N ILE A 39 7.01 -0.88 0.94
CA ILE A 39 7.00 -0.24 2.26
C ILE A 39 8.43 -0.06 2.79
N THR A 40 9.30 -1.06 2.62
CA THR A 40 10.70 -0.98 3.06
C THR A 40 11.48 0.07 2.27
N ALA A 41 11.24 0.16 0.96
CA ALA A 41 11.94 1.07 0.08
C ALA A 41 11.48 2.53 0.24
N THR A 42 10.19 2.76 0.44
CA THR A 42 9.60 4.12 0.46
C THR A 42 9.37 4.66 1.86
N ARG A 43 9.38 3.81 2.90
CA ARG A 43 9.13 4.14 4.30
C ARG A 43 7.94 5.11 4.47
N PRO A 44 6.75 4.72 4.00
CA PRO A 44 5.59 5.58 4.03
C PRO A 44 5.13 5.81 5.48
N GLU A 45 4.56 6.99 5.75
CA GLU A 45 3.98 7.32 7.04
C GLU A 45 2.64 6.59 7.28
N VAL A 46 1.91 6.31 6.20
CA VAL A 46 0.61 5.64 6.23
C VAL A 46 0.52 4.63 5.09
N VAL A 47 -0.06 3.46 5.39
CA VAL A 47 -0.35 2.43 4.39
C VAL A 47 -1.85 2.11 4.43
N LEU A 48 -2.53 2.31 3.30
CA LEU A 48 -3.85 1.72 3.08
C LEU A 48 -3.67 0.26 2.66
N LEU A 49 -4.13 -0.68 3.49
CA LEU A 49 -3.84 -2.10 3.37
C LEU A 49 -5.12 -2.93 3.31
N ASP A 50 -5.32 -3.66 2.22
CA ASP A 50 -6.36 -4.67 2.12
C ASP A 50 -6.07 -5.83 3.09
N VAL A 51 -7.13 -6.32 3.73
CA VAL A 51 -7.11 -7.50 4.58
C VAL A 51 -6.85 -8.75 3.75
N HIS A 52 -7.42 -8.83 2.54
CA HIS A 52 -7.29 -9.98 1.65
C HIS A 52 -6.24 -9.69 0.59
N LEU A 53 -5.13 -10.42 0.65
CA LEU A 53 -4.06 -10.34 -0.33
C LEU A 53 -3.52 -11.74 -0.62
N PRO A 54 -3.11 -12.03 -1.86
CA PRO A 54 -2.31 -13.21 -2.17
C PRO A 54 -1.03 -13.25 -1.31
N GLY A 55 -0.68 -14.42 -0.78
CA GLY A 55 0.56 -14.61 -0.01
C GLY A 55 0.45 -14.44 1.51
N GLY A 56 -0.76 -14.47 2.07
CA GLY A 56 -0.97 -14.47 3.54
C GLY A 56 -1.82 -13.31 4.07
N GLY A 57 -2.33 -12.45 3.19
CA GLY A 57 -3.20 -11.34 3.54
C GLY A 57 -2.48 -10.14 4.16
N GLY A 58 -3.24 -9.09 4.50
CA GLY A 58 -2.71 -7.89 5.14
C GLY A 58 -2.03 -8.18 6.49
N VAL A 59 -2.46 -9.21 7.21
CA VAL A 59 -1.82 -9.63 8.47
C VAL A 59 -0.36 -10.04 8.26
N GLU A 60 -0.05 -10.69 7.13
CA GLU A 60 1.33 -11.08 6.83
C GLU A 60 2.20 -9.87 6.49
N VAL A 61 1.65 -8.86 5.79
CA VAL A 61 2.33 -7.57 5.59
C VAL A 61 2.67 -6.92 6.93
N LEU A 62 1.70 -6.85 7.85
CA LEU A 62 1.93 -6.28 9.18
C LEU A 62 3.02 -7.03 9.95
N ARG A 63 3.04 -8.37 9.89
CA ARG A 63 4.08 -9.18 10.56
C ARG A 63 5.46 -8.92 10.00
N ARG A 64 5.60 -8.87 8.68
CA ARG A 64 6.91 -8.69 8.00
C ARG A 64 7.43 -7.26 8.11
N CYS A 65 6.54 -6.28 8.21
CA CYS A 65 6.89 -4.87 8.35
C CYS A 65 7.03 -4.42 9.81
N ALA A 66 6.60 -5.20 10.80
CA ALA A 66 6.74 -4.87 12.23
C ALA A 66 8.18 -4.50 12.69
N PRO A 67 9.27 -5.04 12.11
CA PRO A 67 10.63 -4.67 12.48
C PRO A 67 11.20 -3.41 11.79
N LEU A 68 10.44 -2.76 10.90
CA LEU A 68 10.91 -1.64 10.07
C LEU A 68 11.09 -0.33 10.85
#